data_AF-A0A945VZP2-F1
#
_entry.id   AF-A0A945VZP2-F1
#
_cell.length_a   1.000
_cell.length_b   1.000
_cell.length_c   1.000
_cell.angle_alpha   90.00
_cell.angle_beta   90.00
_cell.angle_gamma   90.00
#
_symmetry.space_group_name_H-M   'P 1'
#
loop_
_entity.id
_entity.type
_entity.pdbx_description
1 polymer ?
#
loop_
_entity_poly.entity_id
_entity_poly.type
_entity_poly.pdbx_seq_one_letter_code
_entity_poly.pdbx_strand_id
1 'polypeptide(L)'
;MKKDDLYIAILKHGYDKIREGVTYNDVRKHLMGLGHDVGPEPKEGASLCFRLFQENFSDPMGQGRGVTVETTCFINMDAYFRYLEYIELKEARSSSKTATYFAIIAITISIIAMGFSIYFSYKQLISPTKIEAAQFEKIEGWINKK
;
A
#
# COMPACT_ATOMS: atom_id res chain seq x y z
N MET A 1 3.52 7.82 18.85
CA MET A 1 4.29 6.97 17.91
C MET A 1 3.70 5.57 18.02
N LYS A 2 3.08 5.03 16.97
CA LYS A 2 2.62 3.64 17.00
C LYS A 2 3.90 2.80 17.07
N LYS A 3 4.07 2.03 18.16
CA LYS A 3 5.02 0.92 18.21
C LYS A 3 4.84 0.18 16.89
N ASP A 4 5.84 0.16 16.02
CA ASP A 4 5.86 -0.89 15.02
C ASP A 4 5.72 -2.18 15.83
N ASP A 5 4.70 -2.98 15.52
CA ASP A 5 4.38 -4.15 16.34
C ASP A 5 5.67 -4.94 16.52
N LEU A 6 6.00 -5.30 17.76
CA LEU A 6 7.21 -6.04 18.15
C LEU A 6 7.49 -7.18 17.15
N TYR A 7 6.42 -7.83 16.71
CA TYR A 7 6.39 -8.83 15.66
C TYR A 7 6.98 -8.37 14.31
N ILE A 8 6.51 -7.25 13.75
CA ILE A 8 7.00 -6.68 12.49
C ILE A 8 8.47 -6.26 12.60
N ALA A 9 8.88 -5.72 13.76
CA ALA A 9 10.27 -5.36 14.00
C ALA A 9 11.19 -6.59 13.99
N ILE A 10 10.77 -7.70 14.61
CA ILE A 10 11.50 -8.97 14.58
C ILE A 10 11.57 -9.54 13.16
N LEU A 11 10.44 -9.53 12.44
CA LEU A 11 10.38 -9.98 11.05
C LEU A 11 11.33 -9.19 10.14
N LYS A 12 11.30 -7.86 10.25
CA LYS A 12 12.17 -6.98 9.49
C LYS A 12 13.65 -7.27 9.76
N HIS A 13 14.02 -7.41 11.04
CA HIS A 13 15.40 -7.70 11.41
C HIS A 13 15.89 -9.06 10.87
N GLY A 14 15.02 -10.08 10.91
CA GLY A 14 15.33 -11.39 10.33
C GLY A 14 15.43 -11.35 8.80
N TYR A 15 14.57 -10.58 8.13
CA TYR A 15 14.61 -10.37 6.68
C TYR A 15 15.90 -9.66 6.24
N ASP A 16 16.28 -8.58 6.91
CA ASP A 16 17.48 -7.78 6.59
C ASP A 16 18.78 -8.61 6.71
N LYS A 17 18.76 -9.66 7.55
CA LYS A 17 19.91 -10.54 7.83
C LYS A 17 19.70 -11.97 7.37
N ILE A 18 18.87 -12.19 6.34
CA ILE A 18 18.53 -13.55 5.86
C ILE A 18 19.75 -14.40 5.47
N ARG A 19 20.86 -13.78 5.04
CA ARG A 19 22.09 -14.48 4.63
C ARG A 19 23.05 -14.78 5.78
N GLU A 20 23.11 -13.89 6.76
CA GLU A 20 24.07 -13.96 7.87
C GLU A 20 23.47 -14.67 9.09
N GLY A 21 22.14 -14.66 9.20
CA GLY A 21 21.42 -15.08 10.38
C GLY A 21 21.53 -14.06 11.51
N VAL A 22 20.83 -14.33 12.60
CA VAL A 22 20.79 -13.46 13.79
C VAL A 22 20.90 -14.27 15.06
N THR A 23 21.60 -13.73 16.05
CA THR A 23 21.55 -14.28 17.41
C THR A 23 20.40 -13.66 18.19
N TYR A 24 19.96 -14.32 19.26
CA TYR A 24 18.96 -13.75 20.17
C TYR A 24 19.42 -12.39 20.74
N ASN A 25 20.70 -12.25 21.05
CA ASN A 25 21.28 -11.00 21.53
C ASN A 25 21.21 -9.88 20.49
N ASP A 26 21.41 -10.19 19.21
CA ASP A 26 21.29 -9.20 18.14
C ASP A 26 19.87 -8.69 17.99
N VAL A 27 18.89 -9.61 17.97
CA VAL A 27 17.47 -9.25 17.92
C VAL A 27 17.08 -8.44 19.14
N ARG A 28 17.51 -8.86 20.35
CA ARG A 28 17.24 -8.14 21.60
C ARG A 28 17.82 -6.72 21.58
N LYS A 29 19.08 -6.55 21.16
CA LYS A 29 19.71 -5.24 21.01
C LYS A 29 18.96 -4.36 20.02
N HIS A 30 18.55 -4.93 18.89
CA HIS A 30 17.77 -4.21 17.88
C HIS A 30 16.44 -3.71 18.44
N LEU A 31 15.71 -4.57 19.17
CA LEU A 31 14.43 -4.24 19.78
C LEU A 31 14.55 -3.20 20.90
N MET A 32 15.58 -3.30 21.73
CA MET A 32 15.89 -2.28 22.75
C MET A 32 16.21 -0.93 22.11
N GLY A 33 16.95 -0.91 21.00
CA GLY A 33 17.24 0.31 20.23
C GLY A 33 15.99 0.97 19.64
N LEU A 34 14.95 0.18 19.35
CA LEU A 34 13.64 0.66 18.90
C LEU A 34 12.70 1.06 20.04
N GLY A 35 13.15 0.98 21.31
CA GLY A 35 12.36 1.35 22.48
C GLY A 35 11.38 0.27 22.94
N HIS A 36 11.55 -0.97 22.50
CA HIS A 36 10.80 -2.11 23.03
C HIS A 36 11.47 -2.65 24.29
N ASP A 37 10.73 -2.72 25.39
CA ASP A 37 11.18 -3.37 26.61
C ASP A 37 11.10 -4.89 26.42
N VAL A 38 12.23 -5.47 26.01
CA VAL A 38 12.44 -6.91 26.00
C VAL A 38 13.18 -7.20 27.29
N GLY A 39 12.43 -7.47 28.35
CA GLY A 39 12.95 -7.64 29.71
C GLY A 39 14.14 -8.61 29.79
N PRO A 40 14.88 -8.62 30.90
CA PRO A 40 16.07 -9.46 31.07
C PRO A 40 15.76 -10.96 30.99
N GLU A 41 14.50 -11.35 31.22
CA GLU A 41 14.05 -12.73 31.12
C GLU A 41 13.37 -13.04 29.77
N PRO A 42 13.66 -14.21 29.18
CA PRO A 42 13.18 -14.63 27.86
C PRO A 42 11.71 -15.08 27.84
N LYS A 43 10.77 -14.33 28.44
CA LYS A 43 9.38 -14.80 28.59
C LYS A 43 8.53 -14.59 27.33
N GLU A 44 8.49 -13.39 26.77
CA GLU A 44 7.61 -13.09 25.61
C GLU A 44 8.37 -12.79 24.30
N GLY A 45 9.38 -11.92 24.34
CA GLY A 45 10.16 -11.61 23.14
C GLY A 45 10.97 -12.82 22.63
N ALA A 46 11.46 -13.65 23.55
CA ALA A 46 12.22 -14.84 23.19
C ALA A 46 11.33 -15.94 22.62
N SER A 47 10.14 -16.20 23.18
CA SER A 47 9.21 -17.19 22.62
C SER A 47 8.75 -16.78 21.22
N LEU A 48 8.55 -15.49 20.97
CA LEU A 48 8.26 -14.99 19.63
C LEU A 48 9.44 -15.16 18.66
N CYS A 49 10.66 -14.85 19.10
CA CYS A 49 11.87 -15.09 18.30
C CYS A 49 12.06 -16.59 18.02
N PHE A 50 11.94 -17.46 19.02
CA PHE A 50 12.07 -18.89 18.80
C PHE A 50 11.05 -19.41 17.80
N ARG A 51 9.80 -18.94 17.84
CA ARG A 51 8.76 -19.33 16.88
C ARG A 51 9.03 -18.85 15.46
N LEU A 52 9.60 -17.66 15.28
CA LEU A 52 9.87 -17.07 13.96
C LEU A 52 11.17 -17.57 13.32
N PHE A 53 12.04 -18.21 14.10
CA PHE A 53 13.34 -18.71 13.66
C PHE A 53 13.44 -20.25 13.81
N GLN A 54 12.32 -20.93 14.04
CA GLN A 54 12.27 -22.30 14.60
C GLN A 54 12.73 -23.41 13.64
N GLU A 55 12.73 -23.18 12.32
CA GLU A 55 12.94 -24.25 11.34
C GLU A 55 14.40 -24.73 11.25
N ASN A 56 15.36 -24.02 11.86
CA ASN A 56 16.76 -24.48 11.93
C ASN A 56 17.10 -25.24 13.23
N PHE A 57 16.10 -25.59 14.06
CA PHE A 57 16.27 -26.47 15.23
C PHE A 57 16.00 -27.94 14.94
N SER A 58 16.26 -28.40 13.72
CA SER A 58 16.52 -29.83 13.53
C SER A 58 17.90 -30.11 14.10
N ASP A 59 17.94 -30.35 15.41
CA ASP A 59 19.05 -31.03 16.06
C ASP A 59 19.33 -32.32 15.26
N PRO A 60 20.45 -32.44 14.53
CA PRO A 60 20.75 -33.66 13.80
C PRO A 60 20.91 -34.87 14.73
N MET A 61 20.98 -34.64 16.06
CA MET A 61 21.28 -35.65 17.07
C MET A 61 20.22 -35.80 18.18
N GLY A 62 19.09 -35.07 18.15
CA GLY A 62 17.98 -35.28 19.10
C GLY A 62 18.36 -35.20 20.59
N GLN A 63 19.34 -34.38 20.96
CA GLN A 63 19.84 -34.23 22.32
C GLN A 63 19.20 -33.07 23.10
N GLY A 64 18.05 -32.53 22.72
CA GLY A 64 17.23 -31.70 23.62
C GLY A 64 17.95 -30.51 24.29
N ARG A 65 19.10 -30.07 23.74
CA ARG A 65 19.86 -28.94 24.29
C ARG A 65 19.27 -27.69 23.70
N GLY A 66 18.55 -26.97 24.56
CA GLY A 66 17.92 -25.70 24.24
C GLY A 66 18.87 -24.75 23.51
N VAL A 67 18.28 -23.93 22.66
CA VAL A 67 18.94 -22.88 21.90
C VAL A 67 19.83 -22.04 22.82
N THR A 68 21.14 -22.09 22.61
CA THR A 68 22.04 -21.21 23.34
C THR A 68 21.88 -19.79 22.79
N VAL A 69 22.01 -18.77 23.66
CA VAL A 69 21.86 -17.35 23.30
C VAL A 69 22.79 -16.90 22.16
N GLU A 70 23.87 -17.67 21.93
CA GLU A 70 24.91 -17.41 20.92
C GLU A 70 24.70 -18.17 19.61
N THR A 71 23.67 -19.03 19.51
CA THR A 71 23.40 -19.76 18.26
C THR A 71 22.83 -18.80 17.22
N THR A 72 23.48 -18.76 16.05
CA THR A 72 22.95 -18.04 14.88
C THR A 72 21.71 -18.76 14.35
N CYS A 73 20.61 -18.03 14.22
CA CYS A 73 19.35 -18.55 13.71
C CYS A 73 18.93 -17.79 12.44
N PHE A 74 18.30 -18.50 11.50
CA PHE A 74 17.71 -17.88 10.32
C PHE A 74 16.19 -17.82 10.46
N ILE A 75 15.61 -16.76 9.90
CA ILE A 75 14.16 -16.58 9.84
C ILE A 75 13.56 -17.76 9.09
N ASN A 76 12.45 -18.32 9.59
CA ASN A 76 11.77 -19.40 8.89
C ASN A 76 11.07 -18.89 7.62
N MET A 77 10.78 -19.79 6.68
CA MET A 77 10.17 -19.40 5.40
C MET A 77 8.80 -18.76 5.60
N ASP A 78 8.02 -19.26 6.56
CA ASP A 78 6.73 -18.67 6.93
C ASP A 78 6.84 -17.22 7.41
N ALA A 79 7.79 -16.92 8.31
CA ALA A 79 8.00 -15.56 8.81
C ALA A 79 8.50 -14.63 7.69
N TYR A 80 9.36 -15.15 6.81
CA TYR A 80 9.80 -14.42 5.63
C TYR A 80 8.61 -14.02 4.74
N PHE A 81 7.74 -14.97 4.36
CA PHE A 81 6.56 -14.66 3.56
C PHE A 81 5.59 -13.71 4.26
N ARG A 82 5.36 -13.87 5.57
CA ARG A 82 4.51 -12.95 6.33
C ARG A 82 5.04 -11.52 6.33
N TYR A 83 6.36 -11.33 6.31
CA TYR A 83 6.95 -10.01 6.19
C TYR A 83 6.74 -9.41 4.79
N LEU A 84 6.91 -10.22 3.74
CA LEU A 84 6.61 -9.80 2.36
C LEU A 84 5.15 -9.42 2.20
N GLU A 85 4.21 -10.25 2.67
CA GLU A 85 2.77 -9.96 2.65
C GLU A 85 2.45 -8.64 3.38
N TYR A 86 3.11 -8.38 4.51
CA TYR A 86 2.95 -7.12 5.22
C TYR A 86 3.40 -5.92 4.38
N ILE A 87 4.54 -6.02 3.70
CA ILE A 87 5.04 -4.98 2.80
C ILE A 87 4.07 -4.77 1.63
N GLU A 88 3.68 -5.86 0.97
CA GLU A 88 2.75 -5.83 -0.17
C GLU A 88 1.41 -5.21 0.23
N LEU A 89 0.86 -5.59 1.37
CA LEU A 89 -0.40 -5.02 1.87
C LEU A 89 -0.24 -3.52 2.17
N LYS A 90 0.89 -3.10 2.76
CA LYS A 90 1.17 -1.70 3.05
C LYS A 90 1.30 -0.88 1.77
N GLU A 91 1.99 -1.42 0.77
CA GLU A 91 2.16 -0.80 -0.55
C GLU A 91 0.84 -0.75 -1.32
N ALA A 92 0.09 -1.84 -1.36
CA ALA A 92 -1.23 -1.92 -1.98
C ALA A 92 -2.21 -0.92 -1.36
N ARG A 93 -2.19 -0.75 -0.03
CA ARG A 93 -2.98 0.29 0.64
C ARG A 93 -2.56 1.71 0.24
N SER A 94 -1.25 1.94 0.09
CA SER A 94 -0.75 3.25 -0.36
C SER A 94 -1.17 3.53 -1.80
N SER A 95 -0.99 2.55 -2.69
CA SER A 95 -1.41 2.63 -4.09
C SER A 95 -2.93 2.83 -4.22
N SER A 96 -3.72 2.11 -3.43
CA SER A 96 -5.18 2.25 -3.38
C SER A 96 -5.62 3.66 -2.96
N LYS A 97 -4.94 4.29 -1.98
CA LYS A 97 -5.22 5.68 -1.59
C LYS A 97 -4.97 6.65 -2.74
N THR A 98 -3.85 6.49 -3.43
CA THR A 98 -3.49 7.31 -4.59
C THR A 98 -4.48 7.12 -5.74
N ALA A 99 -4.86 5.88 -6.05
CA ALA A 99 -5.87 5.57 -7.06
C ALA A 99 -7.23 6.19 -6.70
N THR A 100 -7.63 6.11 -5.44
CA THR A 100 -8.87 6.74 -4.94
C THR A 100 -8.84 8.25 -5.12
N TYR A 101 -7.70 8.90 -4.85
CA TYR A 101 -7.53 10.34 -5.05
C TYR A 101 -7.67 10.73 -6.53
N PHE A 102 -7.06 9.98 -7.44
CA PHE A 102 -7.21 10.22 -8.88
C PHE A 102 -8.65 10.01 -9.34
N ALA A 103 -9.35 8.99 -8.83
CA ALA A 103 -10.75 8.76 -9.13
C ALA A 103 -11.63 9.94 -8.69
N ILE A 104 -11.40 10.50 -7.49
CA ILE A 104 -12.12 11.69 -7.00
C ILE A 104 -11.91 12.89 -7.94
N ILE A 105 -10.67 13.12 -8.39
CA ILE A 105 -10.37 14.21 -9.34
C ILE A 105 -11.12 13.98 -10.66
N ALA A 106 -11.06 12.78 -11.21
CA ALA A 106 -11.71 12.45 -12.47
C ALA A 106 -13.25 12.63 -12.39
N ILE A 107 -13.85 12.21 -11.29
CA ILE A 107 -15.29 12.42 -11.02
C ILE A 107 -15.60 13.92 -10.95
N THR A 108 -14.76 14.69 -10.25
CA THR A 108 -14.94 16.14 -10.13
C THR A 108 -14.89 16.85 -11.49
N ILE A 109 -13.91 16.50 -12.33
CA ILE A 109 -13.79 17.03 -13.69
C ILE A 109 -15.02 16.66 -14.52
N SER A 110 -15.50 15.43 -14.41
CA SER A 110 -16.70 14.96 -15.13
C SER A 110 -17.94 15.75 -14.75
N ILE A 111 -18.14 16.03 -13.46
CA ILE A 111 -19.26 16.86 -12.97
C ILE A 111 -19.16 18.29 -13.52
N ILE A 112 -17.96 18.88 -13.50
CA ILE A 112 -17.72 20.23 -14.04
C ILE A 112 -18.01 20.28 -15.55
N ALA A 113 -17.50 19.32 -16.31
CA ALA A 113 -17.73 19.22 -17.75
C ALA A 113 -19.22 19.07 -18.10
N MET A 114 -19.94 18.26 -17.33
CA MET A 114 -21.39 18.13 -17.45
C MET A 114 -22.10 19.47 -17.20
N GLY A 115 -21.71 20.20 -16.16
CA GLY A 115 -22.25 21.54 -15.87
C GLY A 115 -22.01 22.54 -17.01
N PHE A 116 -20.80 22.57 -17.58
CA PHE A 116 -20.50 23.40 -18.75
C PHE A 116 -21.34 23.02 -19.96
N SER A 117 -21.49 21.72 -20.24
CA SER A 117 -22.32 21.23 -21.36
C SER A 117 -23.76 21.72 -21.25
N ILE A 118 -24.35 21.60 -20.05
CA ILE A 118 -25.71 22.11 -19.76
C ILE A 118 -25.78 23.62 -19.96
N TYR A 119 -24.80 24.37 -19.44
CA TYR A 119 -24.75 25.83 -19.57
C TYR A 119 -24.70 26.29 -21.03
N PHE A 120 -23.81 25.70 -21.83
CA PHE A 120 -23.70 26.02 -23.26
C PHE A 120 -24.97 25.63 -24.02
N SER A 121 -25.53 24.45 -23.74
CA SER A 121 -26.79 24.01 -24.34
C SER A 121 -27.92 24.99 -24.03
N TYR A 122 -28.03 25.47 -22.79
CA TYR A 122 -29.06 26.44 -22.39
C TYR A 122 -28.85 27.80 -23.06
N LYS A 123 -27.61 28.30 -23.11
CA LYS A 123 -27.28 29.53 -23.84
C LYS A 123 -27.62 29.41 -25.33
N GLN A 124 -27.37 28.27 -25.95
CA GLN A 124 -27.69 28.03 -27.35
C GLN A 124 -29.20 28.02 -27.61
N LEU A 125 -29.99 27.46 -26.69
CA LEU A 125 -31.46 27.43 -26.79
C LEU A 125 -32.09 28.83 -26.70
N ILE A 126 -31.55 29.70 -25.85
CA ILE A 126 -32.08 31.07 -25.65
C ILE A 126 -31.52 32.07 -26.66
N SER A 127 -30.33 31.80 -27.21
CA SER A 127 -29.72 32.69 -28.18
C SER A 127 -30.64 32.81 -29.38
N PRO A 128 -31.07 34.03 -29.74
CA PRO A 128 -31.91 34.23 -30.90
C PRO A 128 -31.17 33.68 -32.12
N THR A 129 -31.79 32.72 -32.80
CA THR A 129 -31.30 32.18 -34.06
C THR A 129 -31.27 33.32 -35.07
N LYS A 130 -30.08 33.92 -35.23
CA LYS A 130 -29.82 34.84 -36.32
C LYS A 130 -29.78 34.01 -37.60
N ILE A 131 -30.90 33.95 -38.31
CA ILE A 131 -30.88 33.49 -39.69
C ILE A 131 -30.04 34.51 -40.45
N GLU A 132 -28.94 34.05 -41.01
CA GLU A 132 -28.04 34.88 -41.79
C GLU A 132 -28.81 35.38 -43.02
N ALA A 133 -28.81 36.69 -43.28
CA ALA A 133 -29.63 37.28 -44.35
C ALA A 133 -29.37 36.63 -45.72
N ALA A 134 -28.15 36.18 -45.97
CA ALA A 134 -27.76 35.45 -47.17
C ALA A 134 -28.49 34.09 -47.34
N GLN A 135 -28.85 33.42 -46.23
CA GLN A 135 -29.67 32.20 -46.29
C GLN A 135 -31.12 32.52 -46.64
N PHE A 136 -31.64 33.65 -46.15
CA PHE A 136 -32.99 34.10 -46.45
C PHE A 136 -33.14 34.45 -47.94
N GLU A 137 -32.18 35.20 -48.48
CA GLU A 137 -32.14 35.60 -49.89
C GLU A 137 -32.05 34.39 -50.83
N LYS A 138 -31.32 33.34 -50.43
CA LYS A 138 -31.23 32.09 -51.18
C LYS A 138 -32.54 31.30 -51.18
N ILE A 139 -33.29 31.32 -50.08
CA ILE A 139 -34.60 30.65 -49.97
C ILE A 139 -35.65 31.42 -50.79
N GLU A 140 -35.67 32.74 -50.69
CA GLU A 140 -36.59 33.60 -51.43
C GLU A 140 -36.36 33.52 -52.94
N GLY A 141 -35.09 33.45 -53.37
CA GLY A 141 -34.72 33.21 -54.76
C GLY A 141 -35.11 31.83 -55.31
N TRP A 142 -35.30 30.82 -54.45
CA TRP A 142 -35.85 29.51 -54.84
C TRP A 142 -37.37 29.53 -54.97
N ILE A 143 -38.05 30.26 -54.09
CA ILE A 143 -39.51 30.41 -54.10
C ILE A 143 -39.97 31.19 -55.34
N ASN A 144 -39.28 32.29 -55.68
CA ASN A 144 -39.62 33.15 -56.82
C ASN A 144 -39.22 32.56 -58.20
N LYS A 145 -38.53 31.41 -58.22
CA LYS A 145 -38.15 30.72 -59.46
C LYS A 145 -39.16 29.66 -59.93
N LYS A 146 -40.25 29.47 -59.18
CA LYS A 146 -41.29 28.48 -59.44
C LYS A 146 -42.55 29.15 -59.95
#